data_AF-A0A510LA64-F1
#
_entry.id   AF-A0A510LA64-F1
#
_cell.length_a   1.000
_cell.length_b   1.000
_cell.length_c   1.000
_cell.angle_alpha   90.00
_cell.angle_beta   90.00
_cell.angle_gamma   90.00
#
_symmetry.space_group_name_H-M   'P 1'
#
loop_
_entity.id
_entity.type
_entity.pdbx_description
1 polymer ?
#
loop_
_entity_poly.entity_id
_entity_poly.type
_entity_poly.pdbx_seq_one_letter_code
_entity_poly.pdbx_strand_id
1 'polypeptide(L)'
;MKKISLIIVLFLINLNLVALTMKEKIQQDLSKVGVKQEIIDETVKLDKETGEGFTTKNEDGEVSTEDRDKWEKIYLKDKRNYVALERLIEFYFLTRTENDSKKEKYISEYLKTDISEDRKNFFLGKNFWISSKEKNKKNKYFEKVKSISNNQYYLKVIDFFEYLSKESKNINEDNNLKMVKPKINEITQKMDEIDKILNNKDLREKYRISDEEAYSEQLIFFLAGGTLKVIAGDTEGMVNDFINKIANKKISKEVAEYNKNKEMMTVMTIQMAMALKGFFGEMSEKEITKLEKLTKKLQDTEMFKRIMENSEKDETIKSDIHLEDKRKKFESLSYDEQIKQIVN
;
A
#
# COMPACT_ATOMS: atom_id res chain seq x y z
N MET A 1 -35.33 -20.11 4.44
CA MET A 1 -34.68 -19.90 3.13
C MET A 1 -35.21 -18.68 2.36
N LYS A 2 -36.53 -18.45 2.25
CA LYS A 2 -37.09 -17.29 1.52
C LYS A 2 -36.73 -15.89 2.08
N LYS A 3 -36.51 -15.76 3.40
CA LYS A 3 -36.17 -14.47 4.04
C LYS A 3 -34.71 -14.03 3.83
N ILE A 4 -33.75 -14.97 3.80
CA ILE A 4 -32.32 -14.67 3.59
C ILE A 4 -32.05 -14.28 2.13
N SER A 5 -32.71 -14.96 1.18
CA SER A 5 -32.62 -14.61 -0.25
C SER A 5 -33.17 -13.21 -0.56
N LEU A 6 -34.24 -12.78 0.12
CA LEU A 6 -34.83 -11.45 -0.08
C LEU A 6 -33.93 -10.31 0.46
N ILE A 7 -33.21 -10.54 1.56
CA ILE A 7 -32.26 -9.57 2.14
C ILE A 7 -31.07 -9.35 1.21
N ILE A 8 -30.54 -10.42 0.61
CA ILE A 8 -29.42 -10.34 -0.36
C ILE A 8 -29.83 -9.54 -1.61
N VAL A 9 -31.05 -9.76 -2.12
CA VAL A 9 -31.58 -9.03 -3.27
C VAL A 9 -31.82 -7.55 -2.95
N LEU A 10 -32.34 -7.21 -1.76
CA LEU A 10 -32.50 -5.81 -1.33
C LEU A 10 -31.17 -5.09 -1.09
N PHE A 11 -30.13 -5.80 -0.64
CA PHE A 11 -28.80 -5.23 -0.46
C PHE A 11 -28.15 -4.89 -1.81
N LEU A 12 -28.30 -5.76 -2.81
CA LEU A 12 -27.75 -5.54 -4.17
C LEU A 12 -28.38 -4.35 -4.90
N ILE A 13 -29.64 -4.01 -4.64
CA ILE A 13 -30.36 -2.91 -5.32
C ILE A 13 -30.00 -1.53 -4.74
N ASN A 14 -29.61 -1.44 -3.47
CA ASN A 14 -29.24 -0.16 -2.81
C ASN A 14 -27.78 0.26 -3.06
N LEU A 15 -26.94 -0.59 -3.66
CA LEU A 15 -25.51 -0.34 -3.83
C LEU A 15 -25.17 0.56 -5.03
N ASN A 16 -26.08 0.76 -5.98
CA ASN A 16 -25.83 1.62 -7.15
C ASN A 16 -25.62 3.12 -6.79
N LEU A 17 -25.82 3.52 -5.53
CA LEU A 17 -25.65 4.91 -5.08
C LEU A 17 -24.43 5.13 -4.16
N VAL A 18 -23.90 4.09 -3.51
CA VAL A 18 -22.77 4.19 -2.56
C VAL A 18 -21.50 3.61 -3.21
N ALA A 19 -20.31 4.06 -2.80
CA ALA A 19 -19.04 3.51 -3.31
C ALA A 19 -18.74 2.15 -2.65
N LEU A 20 -18.09 1.24 -3.38
CA LEU A 20 -17.80 -0.12 -2.91
C LEU A 20 -16.79 -0.08 -1.75
N THR A 21 -17.20 -0.54 -0.57
CA THR A 21 -16.29 -0.72 0.58
C THR A 21 -15.59 -2.08 0.54
N MET A 22 -14.49 -2.22 1.27
CA MET A 22 -13.81 -3.51 1.40
C MET A 22 -14.72 -4.56 2.04
N LYS A 23 -15.49 -4.16 3.06
CA LYS A 23 -16.51 -5.00 3.68
C LYS A 23 -17.51 -5.56 2.67
N GLU A 24 -18.09 -4.69 1.83
CA GLU A 24 -19.05 -5.11 0.81
C GLU A 24 -18.41 -5.98 -0.26
N LYS A 25 -17.17 -5.67 -0.65
CA LYS A 25 -16.39 -6.47 -1.59
C LYS A 25 -16.22 -7.88 -1.05
N ILE A 26 -15.66 -8.05 0.14
CA ILE A 26 -15.46 -9.35 0.81
C ILE A 26 -16.78 -10.11 0.93
N GLN A 27 -17.83 -9.43 1.39
CA GLN A 27 -19.16 -10.02 1.54
C GLN A 27 -19.66 -10.62 0.22
N GLN A 28 -19.65 -9.84 -0.86
CA GLN A 28 -20.14 -10.27 -2.17
C GLN A 28 -19.28 -11.40 -2.74
N ASP A 29 -17.97 -11.24 -2.66
CA ASP A 29 -16.98 -12.12 -3.27
C ASP A 29 -16.97 -13.51 -2.62
N LEU A 30 -16.92 -13.56 -1.29
CA LEU A 30 -16.93 -14.82 -0.55
C LEU A 30 -18.30 -15.52 -0.58
N SER A 31 -19.39 -14.75 -0.64
CA SER A 31 -20.73 -15.32 -0.82
C SER A 31 -20.87 -16.04 -2.16
N LYS A 32 -20.28 -15.49 -3.24
CA LYS A 32 -20.32 -16.10 -4.58
C LYS A 32 -19.64 -17.46 -4.64
N VAL A 33 -18.55 -17.64 -3.90
CA VAL A 33 -17.83 -18.92 -3.81
C VAL A 33 -18.37 -19.84 -2.71
N GLY A 34 -19.49 -19.47 -2.07
CA GLY A 34 -20.24 -20.32 -1.14
C GLY A 34 -19.65 -20.44 0.26
N VAL A 35 -18.83 -19.48 0.69
CA VAL A 35 -18.37 -19.39 2.08
C VAL A 35 -19.55 -19.03 2.98
N LYS A 36 -19.62 -19.65 4.17
CA LYS A 36 -20.71 -19.40 5.14
C LYS A 36 -20.61 -17.99 5.71
N GLN A 37 -21.77 -17.34 5.94
CA GLN A 37 -21.86 -15.98 6.46
C GLN A 37 -21.03 -15.76 7.74
N GLU A 38 -21.04 -16.72 8.68
CA GLU A 38 -20.26 -16.64 9.92
C GLU A 38 -18.74 -16.46 9.65
N ILE A 39 -18.20 -17.15 8.64
CA ILE A 39 -16.79 -17.06 8.24
C ILE A 39 -16.54 -15.75 7.49
N ILE A 40 -17.51 -15.27 6.70
CA ILE A 40 -17.44 -13.97 6.02
C ILE A 40 -17.39 -12.84 7.06
N ASP A 41 -18.24 -12.88 8.09
CA ASP A 41 -18.28 -11.89 9.16
C ASP A 41 -16.96 -11.85 9.93
N GLU A 42 -16.40 -13.02 10.26
CA GLU A 42 -15.06 -13.12 10.85
C GLU A 42 -13.97 -12.53 9.93
N THR A 43 -14.07 -12.78 8.62
CA THR A 43 -13.11 -12.27 7.63
C THR A 43 -13.17 -10.75 7.53
N VAL A 44 -14.36 -10.17 7.43
CA VAL A 44 -14.56 -8.71 7.41
C VAL A 44 -14.03 -8.07 8.69
N LYS A 45 -14.30 -8.70 9.84
CA LYS A 45 -13.80 -8.20 11.13
C LYS A 45 -12.27 -8.18 11.15
N LEU A 46 -11.63 -9.30 10.81
CA LEU A 46 -10.17 -9.37 10.81
C LEU A 46 -9.55 -8.45 9.77
N ASP A 47 -10.15 -8.34 8.58
CA ASP A 47 -9.73 -7.42 7.52
C ASP A 47 -9.74 -5.96 7.99
N LYS A 48 -10.79 -5.54 8.70
CA LYS A 48 -10.86 -4.20 9.30
C LYS A 48 -9.84 -4.00 10.42
N GLU A 49 -9.59 -5.03 11.24
CA GLU A 49 -8.60 -4.98 12.31
C GLU A 49 -7.17 -4.83 11.78
N THR A 50 -6.82 -5.58 10.72
CA THR A 50 -5.48 -5.54 10.13
C THR A 50 -5.28 -4.36 9.17
N GLY A 51 -6.35 -3.94 8.48
CA GLY A 51 -6.34 -2.84 7.53
C GLY A 51 -5.34 -3.02 6.39
N GLU A 52 -4.91 -1.88 5.85
CA GLU A 52 -3.91 -1.78 4.80
C GLU A 52 -2.53 -1.58 5.44
N GLY A 53 -1.66 -2.59 5.34
CA GLY A 53 -0.34 -2.58 5.94
C GLY A 53 -0.21 -3.57 7.09
N PHE A 54 0.11 -4.81 6.75
CA PHE A 54 0.60 -5.80 7.70
C PHE A 54 1.89 -5.29 8.33
N THR A 55 1.83 -4.87 9.59
CA THR A 55 2.88 -5.03 10.59
C THR A 55 2.43 -4.34 11.87
N THR A 56 1.88 -5.12 12.80
CA THR A 56 2.13 -4.82 14.20
C THR A 56 3.54 -5.33 14.47
N LYS A 57 4.48 -4.42 14.76
CA LYS A 57 5.69 -4.84 15.45
C LYS A 57 5.28 -5.06 16.91
N ASN A 58 5.68 -6.18 17.50
CA ASN A 58 5.54 -6.34 18.96
C ASN A 58 6.41 -5.29 19.68
N GLU A 59 6.28 -5.20 21.01
CA GLU A 59 7.04 -4.24 21.82
C GLU A 59 8.57 -4.34 21.59
N ASP A 60 9.05 -5.53 21.20
CA ASP A 60 10.46 -5.84 20.91
C ASP A 60 10.90 -5.46 19.48
N GLY A 61 9.99 -4.99 18.63
CA GLY A 61 10.29 -4.59 17.25
C GLY A 61 10.31 -5.74 16.23
N GLU A 62 9.93 -6.95 16.63
CA GLU A 62 9.76 -8.11 15.74
C GLU A 62 8.40 -8.06 15.04
N VAL A 63 8.33 -8.63 13.84
CA VAL A 63 7.05 -8.76 13.12
C VAL A 63 6.15 -9.70 13.90
N SER A 64 5.01 -9.19 14.39
CA SER A 64 4.00 -10.04 15.02
C SER A 64 3.46 -11.04 14.01
N THR A 65 3.54 -12.33 14.35
CA THR A 65 2.90 -13.40 13.59
C THR A 65 1.42 -13.59 13.97
N GLU A 66 0.92 -12.82 14.93
CA GLU A 66 -0.43 -12.99 15.48
C GLU A 66 -1.50 -12.82 14.40
N ASP A 67 -1.34 -11.82 13.52
CA ASP A 67 -2.26 -11.60 12.41
C ASP A 67 -2.20 -12.75 11.39
N ARG A 68 -1.00 -13.26 11.08
CA ARG A 68 -0.83 -14.43 10.20
C ARG A 68 -1.59 -15.64 10.75
N ASP A 69 -1.46 -15.91 12.05
CA ASP A 69 -2.08 -17.09 12.66
C ASP A 69 -3.61 -16.95 12.72
N LYS A 70 -4.13 -15.73 12.94
CA LYS A 70 -5.57 -15.43 12.82
C LYS A 70 -6.07 -15.66 11.39
N TRP A 71 -5.33 -15.19 10.38
CA TRP A 71 -5.65 -15.41 8.97
C TRP A 71 -5.59 -16.90 8.58
N GLU A 72 -4.57 -17.63 9.04
CA GLU A 72 -4.44 -19.07 8.80
C GLU A 72 -5.61 -19.84 9.43
N LYS A 73 -6.01 -19.48 10.66
CA LYS A 73 -7.17 -20.08 11.32
C LYS A 73 -8.47 -19.87 10.55
N ILE A 74 -8.73 -18.66 10.05
CA ILE A 74 -9.93 -18.39 9.24
C ILE A 74 -9.89 -19.15 7.92
N TYR A 75 -8.74 -19.17 7.23
CA TYR A 75 -8.58 -19.92 5.98
C TYR A 75 -8.82 -21.43 6.16
N LEU A 76 -8.36 -22.01 7.28
CA LEU A 76 -8.56 -23.43 7.58
C LEU A 76 -10.03 -23.79 7.90
N LYS A 77 -10.86 -22.82 8.33
CA LYS A 77 -12.31 -23.04 8.51
C LYS A 77 -13.03 -23.27 7.17
N ASP A 78 -12.60 -22.60 6.12
CA ASP A 78 -13.14 -22.78 4.76
C ASP A 78 -12.11 -22.35 3.70
N LYS A 79 -11.51 -23.34 3.01
CA LYS A 79 -10.47 -23.11 2.00
C LYS A 79 -10.94 -22.34 0.76
N ARG A 80 -12.25 -22.08 0.62
CA ARG A 80 -12.79 -21.20 -0.43
C ARG A 80 -12.61 -19.72 -0.08
N ASN A 81 -12.22 -19.41 1.15
CA ASN A 81 -11.90 -18.06 1.58
C ASN A 81 -10.56 -17.57 0.99
N TYR A 82 -10.62 -17.14 -0.26
CA TYR A 82 -9.43 -16.66 -0.97
C TYR A 82 -8.94 -15.31 -0.45
N VAL A 83 -9.76 -14.52 0.26
CA VAL A 83 -9.33 -13.26 0.87
C VAL A 83 -8.30 -13.55 1.96
N ALA A 84 -8.60 -14.51 2.85
CA ALA A 84 -7.64 -14.96 3.86
C ALA A 84 -6.36 -15.54 3.22
N LEU A 85 -6.50 -16.23 2.08
CA LEU A 85 -5.37 -16.77 1.33
C LEU A 85 -4.49 -15.67 0.71
N GLU A 86 -5.08 -14.61 0.16
CA GLU A 86 -4.35 -13.44 -0.33
C GLU A 86 -3.57 -12.76 0.80
N ARG A 87 -4.20 -12.56 1.96
CA ARG A 87 -3.54 -11.99 3.15
C ARG A 87 -2.35 -12.84 3.62
N LEU A 88 -2.49 -14.16 3.64
CA LEU A 88 -1.38 -15.07 3.96
C LEU A 88 -0.24 -14.91 2.95
N ILE A 89 -0.54 -14.90 1.65
CA ILE A 89 0.47 -14.73 0.60
C ILE A 89 1.22 -13.41 0.79
N GLU A 90 0.50 -12.28 0.94
CA GLU A 90 1.09 -10.96 1.18
C GLU A 90 2.03 -10.98 2.38
N PHE A 91 1.61 -11.60 3.49
CA PHE A 91 2.44 -11.74 4.69
C PHE A 91 3.79 -12.41 4.38
N TYR A 92 3.80 -13.57 3.70
CA TYR A 92 5.05 -14.27 3.36
C TYR A 92 5.94 -13.49 2.38
N PHE A 93 5.36 -12.64 1.53
CA PHE A 93 6.13 -11.74 0.67
C PHE A 93 6.78 -10.60 1.47
N LEU A 94 6.07 -10.04 2.45
CA LEU A 94 6.55 -8.94 3.28
C LEU A 94 7.63 -9.38 4.29
N THR A 95 7.47 -10.54 4.93
CA THR A 95 8.42 -11.05 5.93
C THR A 95 9.73 -11.58 5.33
N ARG A 96 9.86 -11.60 3.99
CA ARG A 96 11.03 -12.14 3.26
C ARG A 96 11.45 -13.53 3.75
N THR A 97 10.47 -14.34 4.18
CA THR A 97 10.65 -15.77 4.47
C THR A 97 10.67 -16.51 3.13
N GLU A 98 11.78 -16.35 2.41
CA GLU A 98 11.93 -16.61 0.98
C GLU A 98 11.75 -18.08 0.58
N ASN A 99 12.11 -19.02 1.46
CA ASN A 99 12.02 -20.47 1.24
C ASN A 99 11.01 -21.15 2.16
N ASP A 100 9.88 -20.48 2.43
CA ASP A 100 8.82 -21.09 3.23
C ASP A 100 7.98 -22.02 2.36
N SER A 101 7.98 -23.31 2.68
CA SER A 101 7.13 -24.30 2.01
C SER A 101 5.63 -23.95 2.11
N LYS A 102 5.24 -23.17 3.13
CA LYS A 102 3.88 -22.62 3.26
C LYS A 102 3.58 -21.56 2.20
N LYS A 103 4.53 -20.67 1.85
CA LYS A 103 4.34 -19.67 0.79
C LYS A 103 3.98 -20.34 -0.54
N GLU A 104 4.79 -21.32 -0.96
CA GLU A 104 4.56 -22.05 -2.21
C GLU A 104 3.25 -22.86 -2.16
N LYS A 105 2.92 -23.45 -1.01
CA LYS A 105 1.64 -24.13 -0.80
C LYS A 105 0.45 -23.17 -0.99
N TYR A 106 0.47 -21.99 -0.35
CA TYR A 106 -0.63 -21.03 -0.46
C TYR A 106 -0.76 -20.45 -1.86
N ILE A 107 0.35 -20.16 -2.56
CA ILE A 107 0.32 -19.76 -3.97
C ILE A 107 -0.30 -20.87 -4.84
N SER A 108 0.04 -22.13 -4.61
CA SER A 108 -0.54 -23.28 -5.32
C SER A 108 -2.04 -23.43 -5.06
N GLU A 109 -2.48 -23.27 -3.81
CA GLU A 109 -3.90 -23.29 -3.45
C GLU A 109 -4.64 -22.09 -4.07
N TYR A 110 -4.03 -20.89 -4.10
CA TYR A 110 -4.62 -19.68 -4.67
C TYR A 110 -4.85 -19.81 -6.18
N LEU A 111 -3.90 -20.41 -6.89
CA LEU A 111 -4.04 -20.67 -8.34
C LEU A 111 -5.21 -21.61 -8.68
N LYS A 112 -5.62 -22.47 -7.74
CA LYS A 112 -6.74 -23.42 -7.89
C LYS A 112 -8.11 -22.81 -7.54
N THR A 113 -8.16 -21.58 -7.06
CA THR A 113 -9.43 -20.89 -6.77
C THR A 113 -10.18 -20.54 -8.06
N ASP A 114 -11.50 -20.39 -7.93
CA ASP A 114 -12.43 -20.09 -9.04
C ASP A 114 -12.53 -18.59 -9.38
N ILE A 115 -11.60 -17.79 -8.86
CA ILE A 115 -11.50 -16.37 -9.24
C ILE A 115 -10.89 -16.25 -10.65
N SER A 116 -11.15 -15.11 -11.31
CA SER A 116 -10.71 -14.90 -12.68
C SER A 116 -9.19 -15.03 -12.83
N GLU A 117 -8.76 -15.64 -13.94
CA GLU A 117 -7.35 -15.92 -14.20
C GLU A 117 -6.52 -14.63 -14.23
N ASP A 118 -7.05 -13.54 -14.78
CA ASP A 118 -6.35 -12.25 -14.78
C ASP A 118 -6.17 -11.67 -13.38
N ARG A 119 -7.16 -11.76 -12.48
CA ARG A 119 -7.03 -11.33 -11.08
C ARG A 119 -5.96 -12.13 -10.35
N LYS A 120 -5.94 -13.47 -10.53
CA LYS A 120 -4.90 -14.33 -9.95
C LYS A 120 -3.51 -13.89 -10.35
N ASN A 121 -3.31 -13.74 -11.66
CA ASN A 121 -2.01 -13.39 -12.20
C ASN A 121 -1.63 -11.94 -11.86
N PHE A 122 -2.58 -11.00 -11.83
CA PHE A 122 -2.32 -9.62 -11.41
C PHE A 122 -1.86 -9.54 -9.95
N PHE A 123 -2.60 -10.17 -9.03
CA PHE A 123 -2.25 -10.23 -7.61
C PHE A 123 -0.87 -10.83 -7.37
N LEU A 124 -0.58 -11.99 -7.97
CA LEU A 124 0.73 -12.64 -7.84
C LEU A 124 1.84 -11.81 -8.49
N GLY A 125 1.58 -11.23 -9.66
CA GLY A 125 2.54 -10.35 -10.34
C GLY A 125 2.95 -9.14 -9.49
N LYS A 126 1.99 -8.50 -8.81
CA LYS A 126 2.26 -7.41 -7.84
C LYS A 126 3.16 -7.88 -6.70
N ASN A 127 2.81 -8.99 -6.06
CA ASN A 127 3.56 -9.52 -4.93
C ASN A 127 5.00 -9.96 -5.33
N PHE A 128 5.16 -10.61 -6.48
CA PHE A 128 6.48 -10.94 -7.01
C PHE A 128 7.29 -9.71 -7.46
N TRP A 129 6.63 -8.60 -7.84
CA TRP A 129 7.33 -7.35 -8.13
C TRP A 129 7.94 -6.72 -6.87
N ILE A 130 7.23 -6.79 -5.74
CA ILE A 130 7.73 -6.32 -4.43
C ILE A 130 8.93 -7.17 -3.96
N SER A 131 8.98 -8.45 -4.31
CA SER A 131 10.13 -9.32 -4.03
C SER A 131 11.33 -9.01 -4.94
N SER A 132 12.44 -8.56 -4.35
CA SER A 132 13.63 -8.10 -5.08
C SER A 132 14.39 -9.20 -5.84
N LYS A 133 14.24 -10.48 -5.45
CA LYS A 133 15.02 -11.61 -6.00
C LYS A 133 14.32 -12.39 -7.12
N GLU A 134 12.99 -12.30 -7.25
CA GLU A 134 12.20 -13.17 -8.15
C GLU A 134 11.67 -12.42 -9.39
N LYS A 135 12.43 -11.43 -9.89
CA LYS A 135 12.02 -10.54 -10.99
C LYS A 135 11.62 -11.29 -12.27
N ASN A 136 12.13 -12.50 -12.53
CA ASN A 136 11.72 -13.31 -13.68
C ASN A 136 10.32 -13.91 -13.52
N LYS A 137 9.89 -14.24 -12.29
CA LYS A 137 8.55 -14.79 -12.03
C LYS A 137 7.47 -13.72 -12.22
N LYS A 138 7.71 -12.46 -11.85
CA LYS A 138 6.73 -11.38 -12.02
C LYS A 138 6.33 -11.21 -13.50
N ASN A 139 7.29 -11.26 -14.42
CA ASN A 139 7.05 -11.09 -15.86
C ASN A 139 6.12 -12.18 -16.38
N LYS A 140 6.29 -13.43 -15.95
CA LYS A 140 5.40 -14.55 -16.31
C LYS A 140 3.94 -14.26 -15.95
N TYR A 141 3.69 -13.68 -14.78
CA TYR A 141 2.34 -13.35 -14.33
C TYR A 141 1.77 -12.14 -15.10
N PHE A 142 2.55 -11.07 -15.28
CA PHE A 142 2.10 -9.89 -16.03
C PHE A 142 1.84 -10.17 -17.51
N GLU A 143 2.65 -10.97 -18.18
CA GLU A 143 2.40 -11.37 -19.58
C GLU A 143 1.06 -12.10 -19.73
N LYS A 144 0.72 -12.99 -18.78
CA LYS A 144 -0.58 -13.66 -18.78
C LYS A 144 -1.72 -12.65 -18.65
N VAL A 145 -1.63 -11.69 -17.73
CA VAL A 145 -2.65 -10.63 -17.58
C VAL A 145 -2.80 -9.84 -18.88
N LYS A 146 -1.69 -9.41 -19.49
CA LYS A 146 -1.71 -8.68 -20.78
C LYS A 146 -2.36 -9.48 -21.90
N SER A 147 -2.19 -10.80 -21.93
CA SER A 147 -2.76 -11.66 -22.96
C SER A 147 -4.26 -11.93 -22.82
N ILE A 148 -4.83 -11.84 -21.60
CA ILE A 148 -6.20 -12.30 -21.33
C ILE A 148 -7.13 -11.21 -20.77
N SER A 149 -6.58 -10.14 -20.19
CA SER A 149 -7.37 -9.15 -19.46
C SER A 149 -7.74 -7.95 -20.33
N ASN A 150 -8.99 -7.50 -20.22
CA ASN A 150 -9.45 -6.21 -20.72
C ASN A 150 -9.50 -5.14 -19.61
N ASN A 151 -9.04 -5.48 -18.40
CA ASN A 151 -9.06 -4.60 -17.24
C ASN A 151 -7.98 -3.51 -17.40
N GLN A 152 -8.41 -2.30 -17.72
CA GLN A 152 -7.51 -1.18 -17.97
C GLN A 152 -6.72 -0.75 -16.72
N TYR A 153 -7.28 -0.95 -15.52
CA TYR A 153 -6.52 -0.70 -14.30
C TYR A 153 -5.32 -1.66 -14.21
N TYR A 154 -5.54 -2.95 -14.40
CA TYR A 154 -4.45 -3.93 -14.38
C TYR A 154 -3.38 -3.62 -15.43
N LEU A 155 -3.80 -3.33 -16.66
CA LEU A 155 -2.86 -3.04 -17.75
C LEU A 155 -2.02 -1.78 -17.49
N LYS A 156 -2.63 -0.71 -16.95
CA LYS A 156 -1.91 0.53 -16.62
C LYS A 156 -0.94 0.35 -15.45
N VAL A 157 -1.33 -0.39 -14.42
CA VAL A 157 -0.45 -0.71 -13.28
C VAL A 157 0.73 -1.57 -13.74
N ILE A 158 0.50 -2.55 -14.63
CA ILE A 158 1.58 -3.37 -15.21
C ILE A 158 2.53 -2.51 -16.04
N ASP A 159 2.01 -1.67 -16.93
CA ASP A 159 2.80 -0.76 -17.76
C ASP A 159 3.65 0.19 -16.89
N PHE A 160 3.09 0.71 -15.79
CA PHE A 160 3.84 1.49 -14.80
C PHE A 160 4.99 0.68 -14.18
N PHE A 161 4.75 -0.54 -13.70
CA PHE A 161 5.79 -1.37 -13.08
C PHE A 161 6.89 -1.82 -14.04
N GLU A 162 6.54 -2.11 -15.29
CA GLU A 162 7.49 -2.45 -16.35
C GLU A 162 8.36 -1.23 -16.70
N TYR A 163 7.74 -0.05 -16.82
CA TYR A 163 8.46 1.21 -17.04
C TYR A 163 9.45 1.50 -15.90
N LEU A 164 9.01 1.42 -14.63
CA LEU A 164 9.91 1.59 -13.48
C LEU A 164 11.07 0.59 -13.50
N SER A 165 10.79 -0.67 -13.85
CA SER A 165 11.81 -1.72 -13.91
C SER A 165 12.85 -1.44 -15.01
N LYS A 166 12.41 -0.90 -16.15
CA LYS A 166 13.28 -0.51 -17.26
C LYS A 166 14.15 0.69 -16.87
N GLU A 167 13.54 1.73 -16.31
CA GLU A 167 14.26 2.97 -16.01
C GLU A 167 15.16 2.89 -14.78
N SER A 168 14.83 2.06 -13.78
CA SER A 168 15.74 1.82 -12.64
C SER A 168 17.10 1.26 -13.06
N LYS A 169 17.19 0.49 -14.15
CA LYS A 169 18.47 0.03 -14.71
C LYS A 169 19.26 1.19 -15.33
N ASN A 170 18.57 2.03 -16.08
CA ASN A 170 19.19 3.16 -16.79
C ASN A 170 19.65 4.29 -15.85
N ILE A 171 18.97 4.49 -14.71
CA ILE A 171 19.31 5.54 -13.73
C ILE A 171 20.62 5.20 -12.99
N ASN A 172 20.88 3.92 -12.71
CA ASN A 172 22.10 3.47 -12.03
C ASN A 172 23.36 3.63 -12.89
N GLU A 173 23.21 3.76 -14.22
CA GLU A 173 24.34 3.84 -15.16
C GLU A 173 24.69 5.30 -15.52
N ASP A 174 23.70 6.19 -15.64
CA ASP A 174 23.93 7.52 -16.23
C ASP A 174 24.08 8.67 -15.23
N ASN A 175 23.55 8.60 -14.00
CA ASN A 175 23.58 9.64 -12.93
C ASN A 175 23.40 11.12 -13.37
N ASN A 176 22.92 11.38 -14.60
CA ASN A 176 22.87 12.68 -15.19
C ASN A 176 21.46 13.26 -15.03
N LEU A 177 21.35 14.26 -14.15
CA LEU A 177 20.09 14.91 -13.77
C LEU A 177 19.26 15.42 -14.98
N LYS A 178 19.90 15.76 -16.11
CA LYS A 178 19.21 16.20 -17.34
C LYS A 178 18.44 15.07 -18.03
N MET A 179 18.89 13.83 -17.93
CA MET A 179 18.20 12.65 -18.47
C MET A 179 17.16 12.07 -17.51
N VAL A 180 17.28 12.36 -16.20
CA VAL A 180 16.36 11.87 -15.17
C VAL A 180 15.02 12.64 -15.18
N LYS A 181 15.03 13.96 -15.44
CA LYS A 181 13.81 14.78 -15.41
C LYS A 181 12.71 14.34 -16.41
N PRO A 182 13.00 14.10 -17.71
CA PRO A 182 11.98 13.62 -18.64
C PRO A 182 11.35 12.28 -18.20
N LYS A 183 12.16 11.37 -17.65
CA LYS A 183 11.71 10.08 -17.12
C LYS A 183 10.75 10.24 -15.94
N ILE A 184 11.02 11.19 -15.04
CA ILE A 184 10.11 11.51 -13.93
C ILE A 184 8.76 12.02 -14.44
N ASN A 185 8.76 12.86 -15.47
CA ASN A 185 7.51 13.35 -16.07
C ASN A 185 6.69 12.21 -16.67
N GLU A 186 7.32 11.27 -17.38
CA GLU A 186 6.64 10.08 -17.93
C GLU A 186 6.08 9.18 -16.82
N ILE A 187 6.84 8.96 -15.74
CA ILE A 187 6.37 8.18 -14.58
C ILE A 187 5.17 8.87 -13.94
N THR A 188 5.24 10.19 -13.76
CA THR A 188 4.15 11.00 -13.22
C THR A 188 2.91 10.92 -14.11
N GLN A 189 3.07 10.99 -15.43
CA GLN A 189 1.97 10.84 -16.37
C GLN A 189 1.30 9.46 -16.25
N LYS A 190 2.09 8.37 -16.16
CA LYS A 190 1.55 7.01 -15.97
C LYS A 190 0.79 6.89 -14.64
N MET A 191 1.28 7.51 -13.57
CA MET A 191 0.57 7.58 -12.29
C MET A 191 -0.74 8.36 -12.42
N ASP A 192 -0.74 9.52 -13.08
CA ASP A 192 -1.96 10.32 -13.30
C ASP A 192 -3.01 9.54 -14.13
N GLU A 193 -2.59 8.67 -15.05
CA GLU A 193 -3.50 7.78 -15.79
C GLU A 193 -4.14 6.69 -14.90
N ILE A 194 -3.39 6.16 -13.93
CA ILE A 194 -3.93 5.24 -12.93
C ILE A 194 -4.88 6.01 -11.99
N ASP A 195 -4.51 7.21 -11.56
CA ASP A 195 -5.32 8.07 -10.71
C ASP A 195 -6.65 8.46 -11.35
N LYS A 196 -6.70 8.65 -12.66
CA LYS A 196 -7.98 8.86 -13.38
C LYS A 196 -8.95 7.70 -13.17
N ILE A 197 -8.44 6.47 -13.07
CA ILE A 197 -9.27 5.30 -12.76
C ILE A 197 -9.64 5.30 -11.28
N LEU A 198 -8.67 5.49 -10.38
CA LEU A 198 -8.89 5.44 -8.93
C LEU A 198 -9.77 6.58 -8.40
N ASN A 199 -9.84 7.71 -9.10
CA ASN A 199 -10.72 8.83 -8.75
C ASN A 199 -12.10 8.76 -9.43
N ASN A 200 -12.33 7.78 -10.32
CA ASN A 200 -13.59 7.62 -11.02
C ASN A 200 -14.40 6.47 -10.37
N LYS A 201 -15.56 6.80 -9.80
CA LYS A 201 -16.43 5.83 -9.12
C LYS A 201 -16.85 4.67 -10.03
N ASP A 202 -17.32 4.98 -11.24
CA ASP A 202 -17.84 3.99 -12.19
C ASP A 202 -16.74 3.02 -12.65
N LEU A 203 -15.53 3.54 -12.88
CA LEU A 203 -14.37 2.71 -13.23
C LEU A 203 -13.92 1.84 -12.07
N ARG A 204 -13.92 2.36 -10.83
CA ARG A 204 -13.60 1.56 -9.64
C ARG A 204 -14.61 0.44 -9.44
N GLU A 205 -15.90 0.72 -9.58
CA GLU A 205 -16.94 -0.30 -9.47
C GLU A 205 -16.81 -1.37 -10.58
N LYS A 206 -16.59 -0.92 -11.82
CA LYS A 206 -16.30 -1.82 -12.97
C LYS A 206 -15.13 -2.76 -12.70
N TYR A 207 -14.07 -2.25 -12.07
CA TYR A 207 -12.87 -3.03 -11.76
C TYR A 207 -12.88 -3.63 -10.35
N ARG A 208 -14.00 -3.50 -9.61
CA ARG A 208 -14.18 -3.98 -8.23
C ARG A 208 -13.07 -3.52 -7.28
N ILE A 209 -12.68 -2.25 -7.39
CA ILE A 209 -11.72 -1.58 -6.52
C ILE A 209 -12.50 -0.87 -5.42
N SER A 210 -12.26 -1.24 -4.17
CA SER A 210 -12.90 -0.59 -3.02
C SER A 210 -12.36 0.84 -2.81
N ASP A 211 -13.08 1.65 -2.04
CA ASP A 211 -12.60 2.98 -1.64
C ASP A 211 -11.27 2.90 -0.87
N GLU A 212 -11.17 1.91 0.01
CA GLU A 212 -10.01 1.62 0.82
C GLU A 212 -8.80 1.23 -0.03
N GLU A 213 -8.96 0.31 -0.99
CA GLU A 213 -7.91 -0.08 -1.94
C GLU A 213 -7.51 1.08 -2.84
N ALA A 214 -8.47 1.84 -3.35
CA ALA A 214 -8.17 2.95 -4.24
C ALA A 214 -7.29 3.98 -3.53
N TYR A 215 -7.64 4.34 -2.29
CA TYR A 215 -6.86 5.29 -1.52
C TYR A 215 -5.47 4.74 -1.12
N SER A 216 -5.41 3.46 -0.73
CA SER A 216 -4.15 2.74 -0.49
C SER A 216 -3.20 2.81 -1.68
N GLU A 217 -3.70 2.51 -2.89
CA GLU A 217 -2.91 2.52 -4.11
C GLU A 217 -2.41 3.93 -4.43
N GLN A 218 -3.22 4.96 -4.16
CA GLN A 218 -2.80 6.36 -4.32
C GLN A 218 -1.65 6.74 -3.40
N LEU A 219 -1.67 6.29 -2.13
CA LEU A 219 -0.55 6.47 -1.21
C LEU A 219 0.72 5.80 -1.74
N ILE A 220 0.60 4.57 -2.26
CA ILE A 220 1.73 3.81 -2.82
C ILE A 220 2.31 4.50 -4.06
N PHE A 221 1.48 4.85 -5.03
CA PHE A 221 1.93 5.52 -6.24
C PHE A 221 2.53 6.88 -5.92
N PHE A 222 1.91 7.64 -5.00
CA PHE A 222 2.46 8.91 -4.53
C PHE A 222 3.87 8.74 -3.98
N LEU A 223 4.11 7.77 -3.08
CA LEU A 223 5.44 7.51 -2.52
C LEU A 223 6.46 7.13 -3.60
N ALA A 224 6.05 6.31 -4.58
CA ALA A 224 6.92 5.93 -5.69
C ALA A 224 7.34 7.15 -6.53
N GLY A 225 6.38 8.00 -6.93
CA GLY A 225 6.64 9.24 -7.67
C GLY A 225 7.42 10.27 -6.85
N GLY A 226 7.10 10.39 -5.56
CA GLY A 226 7.76 11.30 -4.62
C GLY A 226 9.23 10.95 -4.41
N THR A 227 9.54 9.65 -4.25
CA THR A 227 10.92 9.17 -4.15
C THR A 227 11.75 9.56 -5.36
N LEU A 228 11.18 9.45 -6.57
CA LEU A 228 11.86 9.85 -7.80
C LEU A 228 12.12 11.36 -7.86
N LYS A 229 11.17 12.18 -7.41
CA LYS A 229 11.38 13.64 -7.28
C LYS A 229 12.50 13.97 -6.32
N VAL A 230 12.57 13.30 -5.16
CA VAL A 230 13.66 13.45 -4.20
C VAL A 230 15.02 13.08 -4.82
N ILE A 231 15.09 11.97 -5.56
CA ILE A 231 16.31 11.55 -6.29
C ILE A 231 16.73 12.62 -7.31
N ALA A 232 15.78 13.32 -7.94
CA ALA A 232 16.08 14.45 -8.83
C ALA A 232 16.29 15.80 -8.12
N GLY A 233 16.40 15.81 -6.79
CA GLY A 233 16.63 17.01 -5.97
C GLY A 233 15.38 17.88 -5.72
N ASP A 234 14.19 17.42 -6.13
CA ASP A 234 12.92 18.15 -6.03
C ASP A 234 12.07 17.71 -4.82
N THR A 235 12.65 17.77 -3.62
CA THR A 235 11.92 17.50 -2.36
C THR A 235 10.76 18.49 -2.14
N GLU A 236 10.90 19.75 -2.57
CA GLU A 236 9.83 20.75 -2.46
C GLU A 236 8.62 20.37 -3.33
N GLY A 237 8.85 19.94 -4.58
CA GLY A 237 7.80 19.44 -5.45
C GLY A 237 7.12 18.18 -4.94
N MET A 238 7.86 17.24 -4.33
CA MET A 238 7.27 16.08 -3.66
C MET A 238 6.28 16.50 -2.57
N VAL A 239 6.71 17.37 -1.64
CA VAL A 239 5.88 17.77 -0.49
C VAL A 239 4.64 18.54 -0.94
N ASN A 240 4.78 19.45 -1.91
CA ASN A 240 3.65 20.18 -2.44
C ASN A 240 2.63 19.26 -3.14
N ASP A 241 3.09 18.30 -3.94
CA ASP A 241 2.20 17.33 -4.56
C ASP A 241 1.47 16.47 -3.53
N PHE A 242 2.15 16.06 -2.45
CA PHE A 242 1.52 15.33 -1.36
C PHE A 242 0.37 16.12 -0.75
N ILE A 243 0.65 17.37 -0.36
CA ILE A 243 -0.32 18.24 0.31
C ILE A 243 -1.54 18.47 -0.59
N ASN A 244 -1.30 18.70 -1.88
CA ASN A 244 -2.35 19.05 -2.83
C ASN A 244 -3.18 17.84 -3.30
N LYS A 245 -2.54 16.69 -3.54
CA LYS A 245 -3.20 15.51 -4.14
C LYS A 245 -3.71 14.51 -3.10
N ILE A 246 -3.05 14.42 -1.94
CA ILE A 246 -3.27 13.34 -0.96
C ILE A 246 -3.69 13.88 0.42
N ALA A 247 -2.87 14.71 1.06
CA ALA A 247 -3.02 15.05 2.48
C ALA A 247 -4.35 15.76 2.82
N ASN A 248 -4.88 16.54 1.88
CA ASN A 248 -6.15 17.26 2.01
C ASN A 248 -7.31 16.60 1.25
N LYS A 249 -7.11 15.39 0.74
CA LYS A 249 -8.16 14.66 0.03
C LYS A 249 -9.29 14.32 1.01
N LYS A 250 -10.53 14.62 0.63
CA LYS A 250 -11.72 14.24 1.40
C LYS A 250 -11.95 12.75 1.25
N ILE A 251 -11.86 12.02 2.37
CA ILE A 251 -12.10 10.58 2.46
C ILE A 251 -13.05 10.29 3.62
N SER A 252 -13.70 9.13 3.61
CA SER A 252 -14.52 8.70 4.74
C SER A 252 -13.65 8.32 5.94
N LYS A 253 -14.25 8.34 7.13
CA LYS A 253 -13.57 7.87 8.35
C LYS A 253 -13.14 6.41 8.24
N GLU A 254 -13.95 5.56 7.61
CA GLU A 254 -13.63 4.13 7.41
C GLU A 254 -12.41 3.94 6.51
N VAL A 255 -12.31 4.70 5.41
CA VAL A 255 -11.14 4.67 4.51
C VAL A 255 -9.87 5.13 5.23
N ALA A 256 -9.98 6.18 6.05
CA ALA A 256 -8.88 6.68 6.86
C ALA A 256 -8.43 5.66 7.93
N GLU A 257 -9.38 5.06 8.66
CA GLU A 257 -9.09 4.04 9.67
C GLU A 257 -8.40 2.81 9.07
N TYR A 258 -8.92 2.32 7.93
CA TYR A 258 -8.36 1.16 7.24
C TYR A 258 -6.93 1.42 6.75
N ASN A 259 -6.63 2.65 6.32
CA ASN A 259 -5.32 3.04 5.78
C ASN A 259 -4.39 3.73 6.80
N LYS A 260 -4.74 3.77 8.09
CA LYS A 260 -4.02 4.57 9.09
C LYS A 260 -2.50 4.30 9.13
N ASN A 261 -2.10 3.04 9.02
CA ASN A 261 -0.70 2.65 9.04
C ASN A 261 0.05 3.16 7.79
N LYS A 262 -0.59 3.10 6.62
CA LYS A 262 -0.03 3.65 5.37
C LYS A 262 0.00 5.18 5.37
N GLU A 263 -1.01 5.86 5.90
CA GLU A 263 -0.98 7.31 6.08
C GLU A 263 0.21 7.73 6.96
N MET A 264 0.38 7.06 8.12
CA MET A 264 1.52 7.29 9.03
C MET A 264 2.86 7.06 8.32
N MET A 265 3.05 5.90 7.69
CA MET A 265 4.28 5.57 6.96
C MET A 265 4.58 6.58 5.84
N THR A 266 3.54 7.07 5.15
CA THR A 266 3.68 8.06 4.09
C THR A 266 4.17 9.39 4.64
N VAL A 267 3.53 9.90 5.70
CA VAL A 267 3.92 11.15 6.36
C VAL A 267 5.34 11.06 6.93
N MET A 268 5.67 9.96 7.61
CA MET A 268 7.02 9.72 8.13
C MET A 268 8.08 9.71 7.01
N THR A 269 7.78 9.08 5.88
CA THR A 269 8.70 9.03 4.72
C THR A 269 8.96 10.42 4.16
N ILE A 270 7.92 11.26 4.07
CA ILE A 270 8.03 12.64 3.61
C ILE A 270 8.86 13.48 4.58
N GLN A 271 8.60 13.35 5.88
CA GLN A 271 9.37 14.03 6.91
C GLN A 271 10.85 13.62 6.88
N MET A 272 11.12 12.32 6.73
CA MET A 272 12.49 11.81 6.62
C MET A 272 13.20 12.36 5.37
N ALA A 273 12.53 12.39 4.22
CA ALA A 273 13.10 12.98 3.01
C ALA A 273 13.41 14.48 3.14
N MET A 274 12.56 15.24 3.84
CA MET A 274 12.82 16.63 4.18
C MET A 274 14.01 16.77 5.14
N ALA A 275 14.08 15.94 6.18
CA ALA A 275 15.18 15.94 7.14
C ALA A 275 16.52 15.58 6.48
N LEU A 276 16.56 14.56 5.62
CA LEU A 276 17.77 14.18 4.88
C LEU A 276 18.28 15.31 3.98
N LYS A 277 17.39 16.03 3.30
CA LYS A 277 17.78 17.26 2.58
C LYS A 277 18.36 18.31 3.52
N GLY A 278 17.80 18.40 4.73
CA GLY A 278 18.25 19.23 5.82
C GLY A 278 19.67 18.97 6.30
N PHE A 279 19.99 17.69 6.52
CA PHE A 279 21.25 17.25 7.12
C PHE A 279 22.40 17.09 6.11
N PHE A 280 22.11 16.66 4.88
CA PHE A 280 23.14 16.28 3.91
C PHE A 280 23.37 17.32 2.80
N GLY A 281 22.53 18.36 2.71
CA GLY A 281 22.71 19.45 1.76
C GLY A 281 23.34 20.68 2.41
N GLU A 282 24.33 21.30 1.77
CA GLU A 282 24.66 22.70 2.03
C GLU A 282 23.46 23.55 1.59
N MET A 283 22.50 23.76 2.49
CA MET A 283 21.32 24.56 2.22
C MET A 283 21.59 26.03 2.53
N SER A 284 21.16 26.90 1.62
CA SER A 284 21.07 28.34 1.89
C SER A 284 19.99 28.64 2.94
N GLU A 285 20.10 29.78 3.64
CA GLU A 285 19.05 30.26 4.57
C GLU A 285 17.66 30.32 3.91
N LYS A 286 17.62 30.63 2.62
CA LYS A 286 16.39 30.66 1.82
C LYS A 286 15.76 29.28 1.68
N GLU A 287 16.57 28.23 1.53
CA GLU A 287 16.11 26.85 1.43
C GLU A 287 15.64 26.31 2.78
N ILE A 288 16.34 26.66 3.87
CA ILE A 288 15.89 26.36 5.24
C ILE A 288 14.51 26.98 5.49
N THR A 289 14.37 28.28 5.23
CA THR A 289 13.09 29.01 5.43
C THR A 289 11.95 28.39 4.60
N LYS A 290 12.24 27.90 3.38
CA LYS A 290 11.24 27.21 2.56
C LYS A 290 10.84 25.87 3.16
N LEU A 291 11.81 25.08 3.62
CA LEU A 291 11.54 23.78 4.23
C LEU A 291 10.70 23.93 5.50
N GLU A 292 11.00 24.92 6.35
CA GLU A 292 10.18 25.24 7.53
C GLU A 292 8.73 25.60 7.17
N LYS A 293 8.52 26.39 6.11
CA LYS A 293 7.17 26.71 5.62
C LYS A 293 6.44 25.47 5.12
N LEU A 294 7.13 24.56 4.43
CA LEU A 294 6.55 23.29 3.97
C LEU A 294 6.19 22.38 5.13
N THR A 295 7.05 22.28 6.14
CA THR A 295 6.78 21.51 7.37
C THR A 295 5.51 22.02 8.07
N LYS A 296 5.36 23.34 8.22
CA LYS A 296 4.14 23.92 8.81
C LYS A 296 2.90 23.60 7.97
N LYS A 297 2.97 23.77 6.64
CA LYS A 297 1.87 23.41 5.74
C LYS A 297 1.49 21.93 5.83
N LEU A 298 2.47 21.04 5.96
CA LEU A 298 2.24 19.61 6.14
C LEU A 298 1.52 19.33 7.46
N GLN A 299 1.96 19.97 8.54
CA GLN A 299 1.34 19.85 9.87
C GLN A 299 -0.12 20.36 9.89
N ASP A 300 -0.43 21.36 9.08
CA ASP A 300 -1.78 21.92 8.96
C ASP A 300 -2.75 21.05 8.14
N THR A 301 -2.27 19.97 7.50
CA THR A 301 -3.13 19.09 6.68
C THR A 301 -4.08 18.24 7.52
N GLU A 302 -5.24 17.92 6.95
CA GLU A 302 -6.24 17.08 7.60
C GLU A 302 -5.71 15.68 7.92
N MET A 303 -4.89 15.10 7.03
CA MET A 303 -4.22 13.83 7.32
C MET A 303 -3.31 13.92 8.53
N PHE A 304 -2.45 14.93 8.62
CA PHE A 304 -1.52 15.07 9.73
C PHE A 304 -2.26 15.21 11.07
N LYS A 305 -3.30 16.05 11.12
CA LYS A 305 -4.14 16.20 12.32
C LYS A 305 -4.77 14.88 12.75
N ARG A 306 -5.36 14.11 11.83
CA ARG A 306 -5.93 12.78 12.14
C ARG A 306 -4.90 11.81 12.69
N ILE A 307 -3.69 11.80 12.11
CA ILE A 307 -2.60 10.94 12.58
C ILE A 307 -2.24 11.28 14.03
N MET A 308 -2.10 12.58 14.34
CA MET A 308 -1.78 13.04 15.69
C MET A 308 -2.90 12.78 16.70
N GLU A 309 -4.16 12.99 16.33
CA GLU A 309 -5.31 12.69 17.18
C GLU A 309 -5.42 11.19 17.52
N ASN A 310 -5.03 10.31 16.60
CA ASN A 310 -5.03 8.87 16.83
C ASN A 310 -3.88 8.43 17.74
N SER A 311 -2.70 9.05 17.64
CA SER A 311 -1.60 8.78 18.59
C SER A 311 -1.93 9.20 20.01
N GLU A 312 -2.71 10.27 20.20
CA GLU A 312 -3.12 10.73 21.54
C GLU A 312 -4.21 9.85 22.18
N LYS A 313 -5.03 9.14 21.38
CA LYS A 313 -6.12 8.28 21.88
C LYS A 313 -5.69 6.84 22.16
N ASP A 314 -4.64 6.35 21.50
CA ASP A 314 -4.08 5.02 21.73
C ASP A 314 -3.12 5.02 22.96
N GLU A 315 -3.59 5.44 24.15
CA GLU A 315 -2.85 5.32 25.43
C GLU A 315 -2.59 3.85 25.84
N THR A 316 -3.09 2.87 25.07
CA THR A 316 -2.78 1.44 25.21
C THR A 316 -1.76 0.90 24.22
N ILE A 317 -1.20 1.74 23.34
CA ILE A 317 0.04 1.42 22.63
C ILE A 317 1.12 2.31 23.22
N LYS A 318 1.77 1.83 24.29
CA LYS A 318 3.09 2.32 24.71
C LYS A 318 4.11 2.05 23.60
N SER A 319 4.03 2.75 22.47
CA SER A 319 5.13 2.85 21.49
C SER A 319 5.81 4.22 21.53
N ASP A 320 5.26 5.18 22.29
CA ASP A 320 5.86 6.50 22.54
C ASP A 320 7.07 6.49 23.50
N ILE A 321 7.53 5.33 23.96
CA ILE A 321 8.82 5.21 24.67
C ILE A 321 9.92 4.68 23.74
N HIS A 322 9.61 4.19 22.54
CA HIS A 322 10.64 3.55 21.71
C HIS A 322 11.12 4.38 20.52
N LEU A 323 10.42 5.44 20.09
CA LEU A 323 10.96 6.33 19.05
C LEU A 323 12.00 7.31 19.58
N GLU A 324 11.80 7.88 20.76
CA GLU A 324 12.77 8.80 21.37
C GLU A 324 14.04 8.05 21.81
N ASP A 325 13.91 6.85 22.39
CA ASP A 325 15.07 6.01 22.73
C ASP A 325 15.74 5.40 21.49
N LYS A 326 15.00 5.01 20.45
CA LYS A 326 15.62 4.60 19.17
C LYS A 326 16.29 5.75 18.45
N ARG A 327 15.70 6.95 18.49
CA ARG A 327 16.29 8.17 17.96
C ARG A 327 17.54 8.55 18.74
N LYS A 328 17.50 8.59 20.07
CA LYS A 328 18.69 8.83 20.92
C LYS A 328 19.76 7.75 20.73
N LYS A 329 19.36 6.49 20.58
CA LYS A 329 20.28 5.37 20.31
C LYS A 329 20.90 5.50 18.92
N PHE A 330 20.12 5.87 17.90
CA PHE A 330 20.61 6.14 16.55
C PHE A 330 21.54 7.37 16.52
N GLU A 331 21.13 8.46 17.17
CA GLU A 331 21.92 9.70 17.35
C GLU A 331 23.20 9.47 18.17
N SER A 332 23.24 8.45 19.03
CA SER A 332 24.43 8.07 19.82
C SER A 332 25.45 7.22 19.07
N LEU A 333 25.10 6.67 17.90
CA LEU A 333 26.02 5.90 17.07
C LEU A 333 26.97 6.82 16.30
N SER A 334 28.16 6.32 15.98
CA SER A 334 29.05 7.03 15.07
C SER A 334 28.45 7.11 13.65
N TYR A 335 28.86 8.11 12.88
CA TYR A 335 28.29 8.38 11.55
C TYR A 335 28.37 7.17 10.60
N ASP A 336 29.46 6.41 10.65
CA ASP A 336 29.64 5.19 9.85
C ASP A 336 28.73 4.03 10.31
N GLU A 337 28.38 3.97 11.59
CA GLU A 337 27.47 2.97 12.15
C GLU A 337 26.00 3.28 11.85
N GLN A 338 25.64 4.57 11.86
CA GLN A 338 24.32 5.03 11.41
C GLN A 338 24.09 4.66 9.94
N ILE A 339 25.09 4.90 9.08
CA ILE A 339 25.02 4.55 7.64
C ILE A 339 24.93 3.03 7.46
N LYS A 340 25.69 2.23 8.22
CA LYS A 340 25.61 0.76 8.15
C LYS A 340 24.24 0.20 8.57
N GLN A 341 23.53 0.86 9.49
CA GLN A 341 22.17 0.45 9.89
C GLN A 341 21.08 0.89 8.90
N ILE A 342 21.35 1.89 8.06
CA ILE A 342 20.43 2.32 6.99
C ILE A 342 20.59 1.43 5.75
N VAL A 343 21.81 0.96 5.49
CA VAL A 343 22.17 0.26 4.25
C VAL A 343 22.02 -1.27 4.34
N ASN A 344 21.99 -1.85 5.54
CA ASN A 344 21.65 -3.26 5.80
C ASN A 344 20.21 -3.39 6.31
#